data_AF-A0A960QCN3-F1
#
_entry.id   AF-A0A960QCN3-F1
#
_cell.length_a   1.000
_cell.length_b   1.000
_cell.length_c   1.000
_cell.angle_alpha   90.00
_cell.angle_beta   90.00
_cell.angle_gamma   90.00
#
_symmetry.space_group_name_H-M   'P 1'
#
loop_
_entity.id
_entity.type
_entity.pdbx_description
1 polymer ?
#
loop_
_entity_poly.entity_id
_entity_poly.type
_entity_poly.pdbx_seq_one_letter_code
_entity_poly.pdbx_strand_id
1 'polypeptide(L)'
;IGRTYAFPLLRFMSVDPGRDGWNMYTYVGNNPVNAVDPSGTTVSFASLDEDQRKALLQGLMDFTGNTYAVDENGNLQFVSSSEGASNIAREHLQGLIDSDRKFSVVSTDGPPHGNFETGNIFVNFSSFEGADYGKVDPRTFNLGSQLIHESVHASTTQEDKVGTIMRATYDWTGPVVDFVNTIRSERGLPTRAAYNGEPAGVLGKRFRLPFTNVKKSKPSKRFYVYRDQLKK
;
A
#
# COMPACT_ATOMS: atom_id res chain seq x y z
N ILE A 1 20.94 13.98 13.41
CA ILE A 1 21.88 13.01 14.04
C ILE A 1 21.02 11.88 14.57
N GLY A 2 21.07 10.69 13.95
CA GLY A 2 20.22 9.54 14.32
C GLY A 2 20.82 8.70 15.44
N ARG A 3 19.98 7.95 16.17
CA ARG A 3 20.40 7.02 17.23
C ARG A 3 20.40 5.60 16.67
N THR A 4 21.34 4.77 17.10
CA THR A 4 21.28 3.32 16.85
C THR A 4 20.68 2.63 18.05
N TYR A 5 19.53 1.97 17.85
CA TYR A 5 18.90 1.14 18.87
C TYR A 5 19.49 -0.27 18.84
N ALA A 6 19.89 -0.80 20.01
CA ALA A 6 20.41 -2.16 20.11
C ALA A 6 19.33 -3.12 20.60
N PHE A 7 18.77 -3.92 19.70
CA PHE A 7 18.09 -5.15 20.06
C PHE A 7 19.13 -6.27 20.25
N PRO A 8 19.15 -7.06 21.34
CA PRO A 8 18.11 -7.30 22.35
C PRO A 8 18.22 -6.45 23.64
N LEU A 9 19.09 -5.44 23.68
CA LEU A 9 19.42 -4.70 24.91
C LEU A 9 18.37 -3.64 25.31
N LEU A 10 17.37 -3.39 24.45
CA LEU A 10 16.29 -2.43 24.67
C LEU A 10 16.79 -1.02 25.07
N ARG A 11 17.94 -0.62 24.52
CA ARG A 11 18.64 0.63 24.85
C ARG A 11 19.19 1.31 23.60
N PHE A 12 19.38 2.62 23.68
CA PHE A 12 20.15 3.35 22.68
C PHE A 12 21.65 3.06 22.86
N MET A 13 22.38 2.96 21.76
CA MET A 13 23.85 2.84 21.77
C MET A 13 24.58 4.18 21.83
N SER A 14 23.84 5.28 21.80
CA SER A 14 24.35 6.64 21.93
C SER A 14 23.49 7.45 22.90
N VAL A 15 24.10 8.47 23.51
CA VAL A 15 23.45 9.40 24.43
C VAL A 15 22.32 10.13 23.69
N ASP A 16 21.15 10.21 24.31
CA ASP A 16 19.99 10.99 23.87
C ASP A 16 20.36 12.48 23.69
N PRO A 17 20.38 13.04 22.46
CA PRO A 17 20.65 14.46 22.23
C PRO A 17 19.55 15.42 22.69
N GLY A 18 18.31 14.95 22.84
CA GLY A 18 17.19 15.69 23.42
C GLY A 18 17.19 15.71 24.95
N ARG A 19 17.99 14.84 25.58
CA ARG A 19 18.19 14.73 27.03
C ARG A 19 16.88 14.53 27.81
N ASP A 20 16.03 13.62 27.35
CA ASP A 20 14.79 13.30 28.04
C ASP A 20 15.05 12.54 29.35
N GLY A 21 15.10 13.28 30.45
CA GLY A 21 15.27 12.76 31.80
C GLY A 21 16.72 12.48 32.23
N TRP A 22 16.86 11.83 33.39
CA TRP A 22 18.16 11.57 34.03
C TRP A 22 18.93 10.40 33.41
N ASN A 23 18.25 9.54 32.65
CA ASN A 23 18.85 8.38 31.98
C ASN A 23 18.84 8.58 30.46
N MET A 24 19.98 8.96 29.91
CA MET A 24 20.11 9.34 28.50
C MET A 24 20.17 8.15 27.52
N TYR A 25 19.87 6.92 27.97
CA TYR A 25 19.96 5.69 27.17
C TYR A 25 18.67 4.86 27.16
N THR A 26 17.63 5.29 27.88
CA THR A 26 16.36 4.57 27.97
C THR A 26 15.51 4.78 26.72
N TYR A 27 15.10 3.68 26.08
CA TYR A 27 14.14 3.68 24.98
C TYR A 27 12.73 3.88 25.53
N VAL A 28 12.05 4.97 25.15
CA VAL A 28 10.66 5.30 25.51
C VAL A 28 10.39 5.19 27.03
N GLY A 29 11.32 5.64 27.87
CA GLY A 29 11.16 5.54 29.34
C GLY A 29 10.95 4.11 29.86
N ASN A 30 11.48 3.10 29.17
CA ASN A 30 11.24 1.66 29.40
C ASN A 30 9.78 1.20 29.18
N ASN A 31 8.97 1.93 28.42
CA ASN A 31 7.61 1.55 28.07
C ASN A 31 7.36 1.48 26.55
N PRO A 32 8.06 0.58 25.84
CA PRO A 32 7.91 0.42 24.39
C PRO A 32 6.55 -0.19 23.96
N VAL A 33 5.70 -0.55 24.93
CA VAL A 33 4.35 -1.08 24.68
C VAL A 33 3.34 0.05 24.50
N ASN A 34 3.52 1.17 25.21
CA ASN A 34 2.54 2.27 25.24
C ASN A 34 3.03 3.57 24.58
N ALA A 35 4.30 3.64 24.16
CA ALA A 35 4.83 4.80 23.47
C ALA A 35 5.93 4.40 22.47
N VAL A 36 6.10 5.23 21.44
CA VAL A 36 7.08 5.10 20.37
C VAL A 36 7.79 6.46 20.26
N ASP A 37 9.12 6.47 20.17
CA ASP A 37 9.92 7.70 20.04
C ASP A 37 9.83 8.25 18.60
N PRO A 38 9.10 9.35 18.34
CA PRO A 38 8.64 9.74 17.01
C PRO A 38 9.59 10.71 16.31
N SER A 39 10.90 10.43 16.23
CA SER A 39 11.81 11.26 15.44
C SER A 39 11.55 11.04 13.93
N GLY A 40 10.48 11.68 13.46
CA GLY A 40 9.70 11.32 12.27
C GLY A 40 10.45 11.24 10.95
N THR A 41 10.07 10.24 10.17
CA THR A 41 10.34 10.16 8.74
C THR A 41 9.17 9.52 8.02
N THR A 42 8.90 10.03 6.82
CA THR A 42 7.53 10.16 6.32
C THR A 42 7.29 9.37 5.05
N VAL A 43 6.01 9.10 4.77
CA VAL A 43 5.55 8.79 3.42
C VAL A 43 5.37 10.12 2.68
N SER A 44 6.32 10.47 1.82
CA SER A 44 6.34 11.75 1.12
C SER A 44 5.58 11.70 -0.20
N PHE A 45 4.66 12.64 -0.37
CA PHE A 45 3.95 12.98 -1.60
C PHE A 45 4.54 14.23 -2.27
N ALA A 46 5.71 14.70 -1.82
CA ALA A 46 6.29 15.97 -2.24
C ALA A 46 6.57 16.04 -3.76
N SER A 47 6.87 14.91 -4.40
CA SER A 47 7.09 14.78 -5.85
C SER A 47 5.82 14.80 -6.69
N LEU A 48 4.64 14.77 -6.08
CA LEU A 48 3.37 14.76 -6.78
C LEU A 48 2.82 16.18 -6.92
N ASP A 49 2.18 16.45 -8.06
CA ASP A 49 1.38 17.66 -8.24
C ASP A 49 0.06 17.61 -7.43
N GLU A 50 -0.66 18.72 -7.39
CA GLU A 50 -1.87 18.85 -6.57
C GLU A 50 -2.99 17.87 -6.99
N ASP A 51 -3.18 17.67 -8.29
CA ASP A 51 -4.23 16.80 -8.82
C ASP A 51 -3.90 15.33 -8.56
N GLN A 52 -2.64 14.95 -8.72
CA GLN A 52 -2.11 13.63 -8.35
C GLN A 52 -2.29 13.36 -6.85
N ARG A 53 -1.96 14.32 -5.98
CA ARG A 53 -2.18 14.18 -4.52
C ARG A 53 -3.65 13.97 -4.21
N LYS A 54 -4.54 14.81 -4.75
CA LYS A 54 -5.99 14.69 -4.56
C LYS A 54 -6.51 13.34 -5.03
N ALA A 55 -6.09 12.88 -6.21
CA ALA A 55 -6.50 11.60 -6.77
C ALA A 55 -6.06 10.42 -5.90
N LEU A 56 -4.85 10.45 -5.33
CA LEU A 56 -4.37 9.41 -4.41
C LEU A 56 -5.06 9.44 -3.07
N LEU A 57 -5.26 10.62 -2.47
CA LEU A 57 -5.97 10.75 -1.20
C LEU A 57 -7.42 10.26 -1.33
N GLN A 58 -8.11 10.63 -2.42
CA GLN A 58 -9.44 10.11 -2.72
C GLN A 58 -9.40 8.59 -2.94
N GLY A 59 -8.43 8.08 -3.71
CA GLY A 59 -8.27 6.65 -3.94
C GLY A 59 -8.04 5.86 -2.64
N LEU A 60 -7.24 6.39 -1.72
CA LEU A 60 -7.01 5.82 -0.39
C LEU A 60 -8.31 5.82 0.44
N MET A 61 -9.05 6.92 0.45
CA MET A 61 -10.33 7.00 1.14
C MET A 61 -11.35 6.01 0.57
N ASP A 62 -11.45 5.92 -0.76
CA ASP A 62 -12.36 5.01 -1.45
C ASP A 62 -12.05 3.55 -1.11
N PHE A 63 -10.76 3.18 -1.21
CA PHE A 63 -10.31 1.82 -1.01
C PHE A 63 -10.35 1.41 0.47
N THR A 64 -9.76 2.23 1.33
CA THR A 64 -9.51 1.88 2.74
C THR A 64 -10.59 2.39 3.69
N GLY A 65 -11.36 3.41 3.32
CA GLY A 65 -12.28 4.11 4.23
C GLY A 65 -11.61 5.01 5.26
N ASN A 66 -10.28 5.08 5.25
CA ASN A 66 -9.51 5.99 6.09
C ASN A 66 -9.28 7.31 5.36
N THR A 67 -9.39 8.42 6.08
CA THR A 67 -9.09 9.75 5.58
C THR A 67 -7.66 10.09 5.92
N TYR A 68 -6.93 10.53 4.90
CA TYR A 68 -5.56 11.01 5.02
C TYR A 68 -5.48 12.44 4.48
N ALA A 69 -4.48 13.18 4.95
CA ALA A 69 -4.11 14.48 4.45
C ALA A 69 -2.61 14.51 4.15
N VAL A 70 -2.17 15.60 3.51
CA VAL A 70 -0.76 15.88 3.29
C VAL A 70 -0.43 17.14 4.08
N ASP A 71 0.64 17.10 4.88
CA ASP A 71 1.10 18.25 5.65
C ASP A 71 1.82 19.30 4.80
N GLU A 72 2.23 20.40 5.42
CA GLU A 72 2.93 21.51 4.75
C GLU A 72 4.24 21.08 4.06
N ASN A 73 4.85 20.00 4.52
CA ASN A 73 6.09 19.45 3.97
C ASN A 73 5.84 18.39 2.89
N GLY A 74 4.59 18.14 2.53
CA GLY A 74 4.25 17.14 1.53
C GLY A 74 4.20 15.71 2.08
N ASN A 75 4.03 15.50 3.39
CA ASN A 75 3.99 14.17 4.00
C ASN A 75 2.58 13.70 4.30
N LEU A 76 2.32 12.42 4.06
CA LEU A 76 1.04 11.78 4.37
C LEU A 76 0.83 11.72 5.90
N GLN A 77 -0.37 12.09 6.33
CA GLN A 77 -0.81 12.00 7.72
C GLN A 77 -2.19 11.34 7.79
N PHE A 78 -2.38 10.47 8.79
CA PHE A 78 -3.69 9.93 9.11
C PHE A 78 -4.55 11.00 9.79
N VAL A 79 -5.82 11.12 9.36
CA VAL A 79 -6.78 12.08 9.91
C VAL A 79 -7.86 11.38 10.71
N SER A 80 -8.56 10.43 10.09
CA SER A 80 -9.69 9.74 10.71
C SER A 80 -10.08 8.47 9.96
N SER A 81 -10.95 7.65 10.57
CA SER A 81 -11.53 6.46 9.95
C SER A 81 -13.05 6.59 9.90
N SER A 82 -13.64 6.25 8.76
CA SER A 82 -15.10 6.09 8.64
C SER A 82 -15.57 4.75 9.22
N GLU A 83 -16.87 4.62 9.47
CA GLU A 83 -17.46 3.33 9.83
C GLU A 83 -17.20 2.30 8.73
N GLY A 84 -16.72 1.11 9.12
CA GLY A 84 -16.32 0.06 8.18
C GLY A 84 -15.00 0.34 7.45
N ALA A 85 -14.19 1.32 7.87
CA ALA A 85 -12.83 1.48 7.38
C ALA A 85 -11.93 0.29 7.73
N SER A 86 -10.90 0.07 6.92
CA SER A 86 -9.94 -1.02 7.10
C SER A 86 -8.89 -0.63 8.15
N ASN A 87 -8.84 -1.38 9.25
CA ASN A 87 -7.81 -1.23 10.27
C ASN A 87 -6.47 -1.74 9.75
N ILE A 88 -6.46 -2.82 8.96
CA ILE A 88 -5.22 -3.37 8.39
C ILE A 88 -4.53 -2.33 7.48
N ALA A 89 -5.31 -1.64 6.63
CA ALA A 89 -4.76 -0.59 5.79
C ALA A 89 -4.22 0.60 6.62
N ARG A 90 -4.94 0.97 7.69
CA ARG A 90 -4.52 2.04 8.61
C ARG A 90 -3.21 1.69 9.29
N GLU A 91 -3.12 0.51 9.89
CA GLU A 91 -1.93 0.05 10.60
C GLU A 91 -0.72 -0.07 9.68
N HIS A 92 -0.90 -0.57 8.46
CA HIS A 92 0.17 -0.63 7.47
C HIS A 92 0.70 0.75 7.09
N LEU A 93 -0.17 1.68 6.68
CA LEU A 93 0.25 3.04 6.32
C LEU A 93 0.82 3.79 7.52
N GLN A 94 0.26 3.61 8.70
CA GLN A 94 0.81 4.19 9.93
C GLN A 94 2.21 3.65 10.22
N GLY A 95 2.43 2.35 10.03
CA GLY A 95 3.77 1.75 10.16
C GLY A 95 4.79 2.31 9.18
N LEU A 96 4.38 2.75 7.98
CA LEU A 96 5.26 3.45 7.04
C LEU A 96 5.51 4.91 7.46
N ILE A 97 4.50 5.58 8.01
CA ILE A 97 4.58 6.97 8.50
C ILE A 97 5.47 7.06 9.75
N ASP A 98 5.47 6.03 10.58
CA ASP A 98 6.25 5.99 11.83
C ASP A 98 7.62 5.31 11.65
N SER A 99 7.98 4.93 10.42
CA SER A 99 9.20 4.19 10.13
C SER A 99 10.44 5.11 10.04
N ASP A 100 11.58 4.62 10.52
CA ASP A 100 12.91 5.26 10.35
C ASP A 100 13.36 5.33 8.88
N ARG A 101 12.76 4.48 8.03
CA ARG A 101 13.01 4.46 6.60
C ARG A 101 12.04 5.41 5.89
N LYS A 102 12.57 6.23 4.99
CA LYS A 102 11.80 7.18 4.18
C LYS A 102 11.13 6.46 3.01
N PHE A 103 9.88 6.85 2.74
CA PHE A 103 9.15 6.39 1.56
C PHE A 103 8.75 7.59 0.71
N SER A 104 8.91 7.49 -0.61
CA SER A 104 8.56 8.57 -1.54
C SER A 104 7.61 8.06 -2.61
N VAL A 105 6.45 8.70 -2.77
CA VAL A 105 5.49 8.36 -3.82
C VAL A 105 5.81 9.15 -5.07
N VAL A 106 6.14 8.43 -6.14
CA VAL A 106 6.66 8.99 -7.39
C VAL A 106 5.74 8.63 -8.54
N SER A 107 5.39 9.62 -9.37
CA SER A 107 4.64 9.38 -10.60
C SER A 107 5.50 8.65 -11.64
N THR A 108 4.91 7.72 -12.39
CA THR A 108 5.59 7.03 -13.50
C THR A 108 4.65 6.80 -14.68
N ASP A 109 5.19 6.85 -15.89
CA ASP A 109 4.49 6.44 -17.11
C ASP A 109 4.58 4.92 -17.35
N GLY A 110 5.50 4.24 -16.66
CA GLY A 110 5.71 2.80 -16.74
C GLY A 110 4.79 1.98 -15.84
N PRO A 111 5.05 0.67 -15.69
CA PRO A 111 4.34 -0.15 -14.72
C PRO A 111 4.55 0.38 -13.28
N PRO A 112 3.49 0.43 -12.46
CA PRO A 112 3.62 0.71 -11.04
C PRO A 112 4.51 -0.36 -10.39
N HIS A 113 5.33 0.04 -9.41
CA HIS A 113 6.21 -0.86 -8.66
C HIS A 113 6.67 -0.21 -7.35
N GLY A 114 6.88 -1.00 -6.30
CA GLY A 114 7.62 -0.59 -5.11
C GLY A 114 9.11 -0.96 -5.20
N ASN A 115 9.99 -0.11 -4.68
CA ASN A 115 11.42 -0.39 -4.57
C ASN A 115 11.86 -0.47 -3.10
N PHE A 116 12.24 -1.67 -2.67
CA PHE A 116 12.70 -1.94 -1.30
C PHE A 116 14.04 -1.30 -0.94
N GLU A 117 14.93 -1.05 -1.91
CA GLU A 117 16.23 -0.45 -1.61
C GLU A 117 16.09 1.06 -1.37
N THR A 118 15.27 1.72 -2.20
CA THR A 118 15.13 3.18 -2.16
C THR A 118 13.96 3.67 -1.31
N GLY A 119 12.92 2.85 -1.10
CA GLY A 119 11.65 3.29 -0.50
C GLY A 119 10.74 4.04 -1.47
N ASN A 120 11.07 4.06 -2.76
CA ASN A 120 10.21 4.68 -3.76
C ASN A 120 9.01 3.78 -4.05
N ILE A 121 7.84 4.40 -4.11
CA ILE A 121 6.57 3.79 -4.47
C ILE A 121 6.13 4.44 -5.77
N PHE A 122 6.30 3.74 -6.89
CA PHE A 122 5.97 4.27 -8.21
C PHE A 122 4.50 4.00 -8.54
N VAL A 123 3.75 5.07 -8.75
CA VAL A 123 2.31 5.06 -9.07
C VAL A 123 2.14 5.55 -10.49
N ASN A 124 1.40 4.82 -11.31
CA ASN A 124 1.02 5.29 -12.63
C ASN A 124 -0.42 5.79 -12.59
N PHE A 125 -0.58 7.10 -12.66
CA PHE A 125 -1.88 7.77 -12.56
C PHE A 125 -2.81 7.47 -13.75
N SER A 126 -2.26 7.05 -14.89
CA SER A 126 -3.03 6.58 -16.04
C SER A 126 -3.47 5.11 -15.95
N SER A 127 -3.04 4.37 -14.91
CA SER A 127 -3.29 2.91 -14.77
C SER A 127 -4.76 2.49 -14.87
N PHE A 128 -5.66 3.40 -14.53
CA PHE A 128 -7.09 3.17 -14.45
C PHE A 128 -7.89 4.01 -15.46
N GLU A 129 -7.22 4.81 -16.30
CA GLU A 129 -7.89 5.52 -17.38
C GLU A 129 -8.51 4.52 -18.37
N GLY A 130 -9.80 4.70 -18.67
CA GLY A 130 -10.54 3.79 -19.54
C GLY A 130 -10.78 2.39 -18.97
N ALA A 131 -10.53 2.16 -17.67
CA ALA A 131 -10.85 0.88 -17.03
C ALA A 131 -12.35 0.60 -17.07
N ASP A 132 -12.73 -0.58 -17.55
CA ASP A 132 -14.10 -1.08 -17.56
C ASP A 132 -14.27 -2.07 -16.41
N TYR A 133 -14.95 -1.60 -15.37
CA TYR A 133 -15.14 -2.35 -14.14
C TYR A 133 -16.23 -3.43 -14.21
N GLY A 134 -17.08 -3.43 -15.25
CA GLY A 134 -18.21 -4.32 -15.36
C GLY A 134 -19.09 -4.34 -14.10
N LYS A 135 -18.98 -5.41 -13.30
CA LYS A 135 -19.72 -5.61 -12.04
C LYS A 135 -18.88 -5.48 -10.78
N VAL A 136 -17.60 -5.13 -10.93
CA VAL A 136 -16.68 -4.88 -9.83
C VAL A 136 -16.89 -3.43 -9.38
N ASP A 137 -16.97 -3.21 -8.07
CA ASP A 137 -17.04 -1.85 -7.53
C ASP A 137 -15.71 -1.13 -7.82
N PRO A 138 -15.70 0.08 -8.42
CA PRO A 138 -14.46 0.82 -8.72
C PRO A 138 -13.54 1.04 -7.52
N ARG A 139 -14.10 1.09 -6.31
CA ARG A 139 -13.33 1.18 -5.06
C ARG A 139 -12.42 -0.02 -4.83
N THR A 140 -12.69 -1.16 -5.47
CA THR A 140 -11.93 -2.42 -5.33
C THR A 140 -10.54 -2.37 -5.94
N PHE A 141 -10.40 -1.59 -7.02
CA PHE A 141 -9.21 -1.56 -7.85
C PHE A 141 -9.02 -0.17 -8.44
N ASN A 142 -8.37 0.69 -7.67
CA ASN A 142 -8.13 2.09 -7.95
C ASN A 142 -6.70 2.50 -7.52
N LEU A 143 -6.37 3.79 -7.63
CA LEU A 143 -5.07 4.34 -7.23
C LEU A 143 -4.71 4.07 -5.75
N GLY A 144 -5.68 4.08 -4.84
CA GLY A 144 -5.43 3.75 -3.43
C GLY A 144 -5.03 2.28 -3.24
N SER A 145 -5.72 1.38 -3.93
CA SER A 145 -5.36 -0.05 -3.89
C SER A 145 -3.99 -0.33 -4.51
N GLN A 146 -3.60 0.43 -5.55
CA GLN A 146 -2.27 0.37 -6.15
C GLN A 146 -1.21 0.90 -5.19
N LEU A 147 -1.42 2.07 -4.58
CA LEU A 147 -0.49 2.63 -3.61
C LEU A 147 -0.24 1.66 -2.45
N ILE A 148 -1.28 1.04 -1.90
CA ILE A 148 -1.13 0.03 -0.84
C ILE A 148 -0.31 -1.16 -1.35
N HIS A 149 -0.63 -1.71 -2.52
CA HIS A 149 0.10 -2.84 -3.11
C HIS A 149 1.59 -2.53 -3.27
N GLU A 150 1.92 -1.41 -3.94
CA GLU A 150 3.31 -1.03 -4.18
C GLU A 150 4.04 -0.63 -2.90
N SER A 151 3.32 -0.11 -1.90
CA SER A 151 3.93 0.22 -0.60
C SER A 151 4.39 -1.02 0.17
N VAL A 152 3.74 -2.18 -0.02
CA VAL A 152 4.20 -3.47 0.56
C VAL A 152 5.48 -3.92 -0.11
N HIS A 153 5.59 -3.78 -1.44
CA HIS A 153 6.84 -4.03 -2.16
C HIS A 153 7.95 -3.06 -1.77
N ALA A 154 7.62 -1.80 -1.47
CA ALA A 154 8.59 -0.84 -0.98
C ALA A 154 9.03 -1.14 0.46
N SER A 155 8.14 -1.62 1.32
CA SER A 155 8.44 -1.84 2.75
C SER A 155 8.97 -3.22 3.08
N THR A 156 8.79 -4.20 2.18
CA THR A 156 9.23 -5.59 2.39
C THR A 156 9.95 -6.13 1.16
N THR A 157 10.75 -7.17 1.32
CA THR A 157 11.38 -7.88 0.20
C THR A 157 10.42 -8.84 -0.51
N GLN A 158 9.12 -8.78 -0.23
CA GLN A 158 8.13 -9.66 -0.84
C GLN A 158 7.97 -9.28 -2.32
N GLU A 159 8.04 -10.28 -3.20
CA GLU A 159 7.69 -10.15 -4.60
C GLU A 159 6.46 -11.00 -4.92
N ASP A 160 5.58 -10.48 -5.76
CA ASP A 160 4.51 -11.29 -6.37
C ASP A 160 5.01 -12.03 -7.63
N LYS A 161 6.34 -12.20 -7.78
CA LYS A 161 6.89 -12.97 -8.89
C LYS A 161 6.75 -14.46 -8.62
N VAL A 162 6.04 -15.10 -9.54
CA VAL A 162 5.98 -16.55 -9.66
C VAL A 162 7.36 -17.03 -10.15
N GLY A 163 8.10 -17.78 -9.33
CA GLY A 163 9.26 -18.55 -9.80
C GLY A 163 8.85 -19.51 -10.94
N THR A 164 9.79 -19.91 -11.81
CA THR A 164 9.54 -20.66 -13.06
C THR A 164 8.66 -21.92 -12.90
N ILE A 165 8.55 -22.45 -11.68
CA ILE A 165 7.83 -23.69 -11.33
C ILE A 165 6.34 -23.44 -11.03
N MET A 166 5.91 -22.24 -10.64
CA MET A 166 4.54 -21.95 -10.20
C MET A 166 3.64 -21.27 -11.24
N ARG A 167 4.09 -21.15 -12.51
CA ARG A 167 3.29 -20.63 -13.64
C ARG A 167 2.00 -21.43 -13.92
N ALA A 168 1.75 -22.50 -13.18
CA ALA A 168 0.72 -23.49 -13.43
C ALA A 168 -0.61 -23.29 -12.68
N THR A 169 -0.76 -22.28 -11.82
CA THR A 169 -2.06 -22.00 -11.17
C THR A 169 -2.61 -20.65 -11.58
N TYR A 170 -3.67 -20.68 -12.39
CA TYR A 170 -4.43 -19.51 -12.85
C TYR A 170 -5.06 -18.69 -11.70
N ASP A 171 -5.00 -19.21 -10.47
CA ASP A 171 -5.69 -18.69 -9.28
C ASP A 171 -4.72 -18.24 -8.17
N TRP A 172 -3.42 -18.11 -8.48
CA TRP A 172 -2.45 -17.64 -7.51
C TRP A 172 -2.48 -16.12 -7.40
N THR A 173 -2.65 -15.63 -6.18
CA THR A 173 -2.67 -14.21 -5.81
C THR A 173 -1.30 -13.72 -5.35
N GLY A 174 -0.55 -14.53 -4.61
CA GLY A 174 0.72 -14.09 -4.03
C GLY A 174 0.52 -13.26 -2.76
N PRO A 175 1.58 -13.12 -1.94
CA PRO A 175 1.45 -12.60 -0.58
C PRO A 175 1.03 -11.13 -0.55
N VAL A 176 1.43 -10.31 -1.53
CA VAL A 176 1.03 -8.90 -1.53
C VAL A 176 -0.43 -8.75 -1.97
N VAL A 177 -0.89 -9.49 -2.97
CA VAL A 177 -2.33 -9.51 -3.30
C VAL A 177 -3.16 -10.07 -2.16
N ASP A 178 -2.68 -11.09 -1.46
CA ASP A 178 -3.37 -11.65 -0.28
C ASP A 178 -3.53 -10.61 0.81
N PHE A 179 -2.49 -9.83 1.09
CA PHE A 179 -2.57 -8.68 1.98
C PHE A 179 -3.59 -7.63 1.49
N VAL A 180 -3.57 -7.25 0.21
CA VAL A 180 -4.56 -6.30 -0.32
C VAL A 180 -5.98 -6.89 -0.29
N ASN A 181 -6.13 -8.20 -0.39
CA ASN A 181 -7.41 -8.90 -0.28
C ASN A 181 -7.96 -8.94 1.16
N THR A 182 -7.13 -8.90 2.20
CA THR A 182 -7.62 -8.74 3.58
C THR A 182 -8.29 -7.38 3.75
N ILE A 183 -7.67 -6.32 3.25
CA ILE A 183 -8.24 -4.96 3.23
C ILE A 183 -9.56 -4.92 2.47
N ARG A 184 -9.61 -5.53 1.27
CA ARG A 184 -10.86 -5.65 0.50
C ARG A 184 -11.96 -6.36 1.30
N SER A 185 -11.61 -7.43 2.01
CA SER A 185 -12.54 -8.21 2.81
C SER A 185 -13.10 -7.41 3.98
N GLU A 186 -12.27 -6.64 4.70
CA GLU A 186 -12.72 -5.71 5.76
C GLU A 186 -13.72 -4.69 5.21
N ARG A 187 -13.51 -4.26 3.96
CA ARG A 187 -14.32 -3.25 3.27
C ARG A 187 -15.54 -3.81 2.55
N GLY A 188 -15.75 -5.13 2.58
CA GLY A 188 -16.83 -5.76 1.83
C GLY A 188 -16.66 -5.68 0.30
N LEU A 189 -15.43 -5.46 -0.20
CA LEU A 189 -15.09 -5.31 -1.62
C LEU A 189 -14.62 -6.63 -2.24
N PRO A 190 -14.99 -6.93 -3.51
CA PRO A 190 -14.55 -8.14 -4.22
C PRO A 190 -13.04 -8.40 -4.13
N THR A 191 -12.63 -9.63 -3.84
CA THR A 191 -11.21 -9.99 -3.72
C THR A 191 -10.61 -10.35 -5.07
N ARG A 192 -9.35 -10.01 -5.32
CA ARG A 192 -8.65 -10.40 -6.55
C ARG A 192 -8.40 -11.91 -6.53
N ALA A 193 -8.77 -12.61 -7.60
CA ALA A 193 -8.71 -14.07 -7.69
C ALA A 193 -7.39 -14.58 -8.28
N ALA A 194 -6.62 -13.70 -8.93
CA ALA A 194 -5.31 -14.02 -9.49
C ALA A 194 -4.45 -12.77 -9.61
N TYR A 195 -3.14 -12.92 -9.39
CA TYR A 195 -2.15 -11.88 -9.64
C TYR A 195 -2.10 -11.54 -11.13
N ASN A 196 -1.97 -12.54 -11.99
CA ASN A 196 -1.84 -12.27 -13.41
C ASN A 196 -3.18 -11.86 -14.04
N GLY A 197 -3.14 -10.83 -14.87
CA GLY A 197 -4.23 -10.53 -15.79
C GLY A 197 -4.22 -11.50 -16.97
N GLU A 198 -5.40 -11.82 -17.47
CA GLU A 198 -5.57 -12.67 -18.65
C GLU A 198 -5.75 -11.77 -19.89
N PRO A 199 -5.13 -12.10 -21.04
CA PRO A 199 -5.44 -11.42 -22.29
C PRO A 199 -6.94 -11.48 -22.61
N ALA A 200 -7.49 -10.37 -23.07
CA ALA A 200 -8.90 -10.21 -23.41
C ALA A 200 -9.09 -9.37 -24.69
N GLY A 201 -10.23 -9.57 -25.35
CA GLY A 201 -10.59 -8.86 -26.59
C GLY A 201 -9.95 -9.41 -27.86
N VAL A 202 -10.33 -8.86 -29.00
CA VAL A 202 -9.81 -9.23 -30.33
C VAL A 202 -8.34 -8.78 -30.41
N LEU A 203 -7.43 -9.71 -30.68
CA LEU A 203 -5.97 -9.52 -30.73
C LEU A 203 -5.27 -9.31 -29.37
N GLY A 204 -5.90 -9.58 -28.22
CA GLY A 204 -5.23 -9.53 -26.91
C GLY A 204 -4.79 -8.14 -26.44
N LYS A 205 -5.39 -7.08 -27.01
CA LYS A 205 -5.07 -5.68 -26.69
C LYS A 205 -5.59 -5.23 -25.32
N ARG A 206 -6.48 -5.99 -24.69
CA ARG A 206 -6.97 -5.74 -23.33
C ARG A 206 -6.46 -6.83 -22.39
N PHE A 207 -6.37 -6.50 -21.11
CA PHE A 207 -6.24 -7.47 -20.04
C PHE A 207 -7.49 -7.46 -19.19
N ARG A 208 -7.90 -8.64 -18.71
CA ARG A 208 -8.93 -8.80 -17.70
C ARG A 208 -8.31 -9.28 -16.40
N LEU A 209 -8.66 -8.64 -15.30
CA LEU A 209 -8.25 -9.01 -13.95
C LEU A 209 -9.43 -9.69 -13.24
N PRO A 210 -9.29 -10.93 -12.76
CA PRO A 210 -10.40 -11.65 -12.13
C PRO A 210 -10.58 -11.26 -10.67
N PHE A 211 -11.83 -11.10 -10.25
CA PHE A 211 -12.26 -10.83 -8.89
C PHE A 211 -13.38 -11.79 -8.47
N THR A 212 -13.42 -12.20 -7.21
CA THR A 212 -14.47 -13.03 -6.60
C THR A 212 -15.36 -12.21 -5.67
N ASN A 213 -16.63 -12.58 -5.57
CA ASN A 213 -17.59 -11.90 -4.70
C ASN A 213 -17.24 -12.12 -3.21
N VAL A 214 -17.42 -11.08 -2.38
CA VAL A 214 -17.29 -11.18 -0.92
C VAL A 214 -18.43 -11.98 -0.29
N LYS A 215 -19.60 -12.03 -0.93
CA LYS A 215 -20.73 -12.82 -0.42
C LYS A 215 -20.32 -14.31 -0.39
N LYS A 216 -20.00 -14.81 0.81
CA LYS A 216 -19.68 -16.21 1.12
C LYS A 216 -20.68 -17.23 0.57
N SER A 217 -21.91 -16.80 0.24
CA SER A 217 -22.95 -17.65 -0.35
C SER A 217 -22.76 -17.95 -1.85
N LYS A 218 -21.86 -17.26 -2.57
CA LYS A 218 -21.55 -17.52 -4.00
C LYS A 218 -20.05 -17.35 -4.33
N PRO A 219 -19.16 -18.12 -3.69
CA PRO A 219 -17.70 -17.92 -3.78
C PRO A 219 -17.12 -18.23 -5.17
N SER A 220 -17.85 -18.95 -6.03
CA SER A 220 -17.38 -19.39 -7.35
C SER A 220 -17.58 -18.40 -8.50
N LYS A 221 -18.32 -17.30 -8.29
CA LYS A 221 -18.61 -16.37 -9.40
C LYS A 221 -17.49 -15.33 -9.54
N ARG A 222 -16.82 -15.35 -10.70
CA ARG A 222 -15.82 -14.36 -11.09
C ARG A 222 -16.46 -13.16 -11.80
N PHE A 223 -15.89 -11.99 -11.52
CA PHE A 223 -16.11 -10.73 -12.21
C PHE A 223 -14.77 -10.22 -12.72
N TYR A 224 -14.78 -9.31 -13.69
CA TYR A 224 -13.57 -8.88 -14.36
C TYR A 224 -13.52 -7.37 -14.45
N VAL A 225 -12.34 -6.81 -14.20
CA VAL A 225 -11.99 -5.44 -14.60
C VAL A 225 -11.14 -5.54 -15.86
N TYR A 226 -11.52 -4.81 -16.90
CA TYR A 226 -10.82 -4.77 -18.19
C TYR A 226 -10.04 -3.47 -18.32
N ARG A 227 -8.81 -3.56 -18.80
CA ARG A 227 -7.94 -2.42 -19.08
C ARG A 227 -7.16 -2.65 -20.37
N ASP A 228 -6.77 -1.56 -21.03
CA ASP A 228 -5.86 -1.66 -22.16
C ASP A 228 -4.43 -1.98 -21.66
N GLN A 229 -3.60 -2.57 -22.54
CA GLN A 229 -2.19 -2.72 -22.19
C GLN A 229 -1.58 -1.34 -22.01
N LEU A 230 -0.91 -1.11 -20.86
CA LEU A 230 -0.05 0.07 -20.73
C LEU A 230 1.03 -0.02 -21.80
N LYS A 231 1.24 1.06 -22.54
CA LYS A 231 2.35 1.14 -23.50
C LYS A 231 3.64 0.97 -22.70
N LYS A 232 4.44 -0.02 -23.08
CA LYS A 232 5.78 -0.26 -22.52
C LYS A 232 6.75 0.82 -22.95
#